data_AF-A0A0A2C7F1-F1
#
_entry.id   AF-A0A0A2C7F1-F1
#
_cell.length_a   1.000
_cell.length_b   1.000
_cell.length_c   1.000
_cell.angle_alpha   90.00
_cell.angle_beta   90.00
_cell.angle_gamma   90.00
#
_symmetry.space_group_name_H-M   'P 1'
#
loop_
_entity.id
_entity.type
_entity.pdbx_description
1 polymer ?
#
loop_
_entity_poly.entity_id
_entity_poly.type
_entity_poly.pdbx_seq_one_letter_code
_entity_poly.pdbx_strand_id
1 'polypeptide(L)'
;MTDSKSGLSPCLNPLNCVFFQKEFEDVEKTFDQLVTIAQNIPRTNVLESNENYWKAVCRSLIFRFPDDLEILKIGKKIQIKSASRYGGGDLGVNGTRVGKLLTALEKLNS
;
A
#
# COMPACT_ATOMS: atom_id res chain seq x y z
N MET A 1 -1.00 -4.83 16.22
CA MET A 1 -1.65 -6.14 15.99
C MET A 1 -3.03 -5.88 15.41
N THR A 2 -3.08 -5.64 14.10
CA THR A 2 -4.36 -5.60 13.36
C THR A 2 -4.89 -7.01 13.27
N ASP A 3 -6.04 -7.25 13.89
CA ASP A 3 -6.75 -8.53 13.88
C ASP A 3 -7.04 -8.92 12.42
N SER A 4 -6.57 -10.07 11.97
CA SER A 4 -6.69 -10.55 10.59
C SER A 4 -8.14 -10.77 10.13
N LYS A 5 -9.11 -10.62 11.04
CA LYS A 5 -10.55 -10.59 10.77
C LYS A 5 -11.08 -9.22 10.33
N SER A 6 -10.41 -8.13 10.68
CA SER A 6 -10.77 -6.77 10.28
C SER A 6 -9.77 -6.27 9.25
N GLY A 7 -10.22 -6.06 8.01
CA GLY A 7 -9.36 -5.53 6.94
C GLY A 7 -8.80 -4.14 7.25
N LEU A 8 -8.01 -3.59 6.32
CA LEU A 8 -7.48 -2.24 6.44
C LEU A 8 -8.61 -1.23 6.64
N SER A 9 -8.35 -0.23 7.49
CA SER A 9 -9.31 0.83 7.76
C SER A 9 -9.71 1.56 6.46
N PRO A 10 -10.99 1.94 6.28
CA PRO A 10 -11.42 2.64 5.08
C PRO A 10 -10.74 4.02 4.96
N CYS A 11 -10.78 4.59 3.75
CA CYS A 11 -10.38 5.98 3.53
C CYS A 11 -11.49 6.92 4.00
N LEU A 12 -11.18 7.76 4.99
CA LEU A 12 -12.12 8.76 5.51
C LEU A 12 -12.12 10.05 4.68
N ASN A 13 -10.98 10.40 4.08
CA ASN A 13 -10.84 11.54 3.18
C ASN A 13 -10.25 11.07 1.84
N PRO A 14 -11.03 11.04 0.75
CA PRO A 14 -10.55 10.58 -0.55
C PRO A 14 -9.52 11.51 -1.20
N LEU A 15 -9.35 12.75 -0.69
CA LEU A 15 -8.38 13.71 -1.23
C LEU A 15 -6.93 13.40 -0.84
N ASN A 16 -6.71 12.55 0.16
CA ASN A 16 -5.37 12.21 0.67
C ASN A 16 -5.21 10.71 0.98
N CYS A 17 -6.15 9.88 0.56
CA CYS A 17 -6.19 8.46 0.87
C CYS A 17 -6.70 7.67 -0.33
N VAL A 18 -6.01 6.58 -0.63
CA VAL A 18 -6.41 5.61 -1.64
C VAL A 18 -6.47 4.23 -1.00
N PHE A 19 -7.55 3.53 -1.28
CA PHE A 19 -7.78 2.16 -0.89
C PHE A 19 -8.08 1.33 -2.14
N PHE A 20 -7.36 0.23 -2.30
CA PHE A 20 -7.53 -0.73 -3.37
C PHE A 20 -7.72 -2.12 -2.77
N GLN A 21 -8.62 -2.92 -3.35
CA GLN A 21 -8.74 -4.34 -3.01
C GLN A 21 -9.01 -5.16 -4.26
N LYS A 22 -8.40 -6.34 -4.35
CA LYS A 22 -8.65 -7.30 -5.44
C LYS A 22 -8.34 -8.72 -4.98
N GLU A 23 -9.04 -9.69 -5.55
CA GLU A 23 -8.72 -11.11 -5.41
C GLU A 23 -7.69 -11.56 -6.45
N PHE A 24 -6.78 -12.43 -6.02
CA PHE A 24 -5.72 -12.98 -6.84
C PHE A 24 -5.75 -14.51 -6.76
N GLU A 25 -5.43 -15.17 -7.87
CA GLU A 25 -5.35 -16.63 -7.93
C GLU A 25 -4.21 -17.15 -7.05
N ASP A 26 -3.01 -16.58 -7.22
CA ASP A 26 -1.84 -16.83 -6.37
C ASP A 26 -1.60 -15.62 -5.45
N VAL A 27 -2.37 -15.57 -4.37
CA VAL A 27 -2.36 -14.45 -3.41
C VAL A 27 -1.03 -14.35 -2.64
N GLU A 28 -0.39 -15.48 -2.35
CA GLU A 28 0.89 -15.55 -1.63
C GLU A 28 1.99 -14.91 -2.47
N LYS A 29 2.17 -15.40 -3.70
CA LYS A 29 3.14 -14.83 -4.65
C LYS A 29 2.86 -13.36 -4.92
N THR A 30 1.59 -12.98 -5.08
CA THR A 30 1.22 -11.59 -5.35
C THR A 30 1.56 -10.69 -4.17
N PHE A 31 1.34 -11.15 -2.93
CA PHE A 31 1.70 -10.40 -1.73
C PHE A 31 3.21 -10.18 -1.66
N ASP A 32 4.01 -11.23 -1.85
CA ASP A 32 5.49 -11.14 -1.82
C ASP A 32 6.04 -10.22 -2.91
N GLN A 33 5.48 -10.28 -4.13
CA GLN A 33 5.82 -9.38 -5.23
C GLN A 33 5.50 -7.92 -4.87
N LEU A 34 4.31 -7.65 -4.34
CA LEU A 34 3.89 -6.30 -3.96
C LEU A 34 4.76 -5.75 -2.82
N VAL A 35 5.07 -6.55 -1.80
CA VAL A 35 5.98 -6.15 -0.71
C VAL A 35 7.37 -5.83 -1.27
N THR A 36 7.90 -6.67 -2.16
CA THR A 36 9.19 -6.45 -2.81
C THR A 36 9.21 -5.14 -3.61
N ILE A 37 8.17 -4.87 -4.41
CA ILE A 37 8.05 -3.62 -5.15
C ILE A 37 7.96 -2.43 -4.18
N ALA A 38 7.16 -2.55 -3.12
CA ALA A 38 6.93 -1.47 -2.15
C ALA A 38 8.21 -1.09 -1.38
N GLN A 39 9.03 -2.07 -1.01
CA GLN A 39 10.33 -1.84 -0.36
C GLN A 39 11.31 -1.07 -1.24
N ASN A 40 11.20 -1.19 -2.57
CA ASN A 40 12.03 -0.47 -3.53
C ASN A 40 11.56 0.97 -3.79
N ILE A 41 10.45 1.41 -3.18
CA ILE A 41 10.01 2.81 -3.27
C ILE A 41 11.02 3.69 -2.51
N PRO A 42 11.57 4.76 -3.13
CA PRO A 42 12.52 5.64 -2.45
C PRO A 42 11.93 6.30 -1.19
N ARG A 43 12.78 6.43 -0.16
CA ARG A 43 12.43 7.02 1.16
C ARG A 43 11.27 6.30 1.86
N THR A 44 11.31 4.98 1.80
CA THR A 44 10.40 4.10 2.51
C THR A 44 11.08 3.60 3.77
N ASN A 45 10.42 3.74 4.92
CA ASN A 45 10.84 3.20 6.19
C ASN A 45 9.83 2.14 6.63
N VAL A 46 10.24 0.87 6.62
CA VAL A 46 9.38 -0.26 7.01
C VAL A 46 9.13 -0.20 8.51
N LEU A 47 7.85 -0.26 8.90
CA LEU A 47 7.41 -0.28 10.29
C LEU A 47 7.01 -1.68 10.75
N GLU A 48 6.38 -2.45 9.87
CA GLU A 48 5.92 -3.80 10.16
C GLU A 48 6.01 -4.67 8.90
N SER A 49 6.44 -5.91 9.05
CA SER A 49 6.50 -6.89 7.98
C SER A 49 6.31 -8.28 8.58
N ASN A 50 5.23 -8.94 8.23
CA ASN A 50 4.93 -10.30 8.62
C ASN A 50 4.28 -11.06 7.44
N GLU A 51 3.88 -12.30 7.68
CA GLU A 51 3.34 -13.21 6.66
C GLU A 51 2.09 -12.70 5.93
N ASN A 52 1.29 -11.81 6.55
CA ASN A 52 0.01 -11.37 5.99
C ASN A 52 -0.08 -9.84 5.85
N TYR A 53 0.84 -9.10 6.47
CA TYR A 53 0.76 -7.66 6.57
C TYR A 53 2.13 -7.01 6.45
N TRP A 54 2.15 -5.93 5.68
CA TRP A 54 3.31 -5.07 5.54
C TRP A 54 2.89 -3.61 5.64
N LYS A 55 3.66 -2.82 6.40
CA LYS A 55 3.46 -1.39 6.58
C LYS A 55 4.78 -0.65 6.50
N ALA A 56 4.76 0.48 5.80
CA ALA A 56 5.85 1.43 5.81
C ALA A 56 5.38 2.88 5.79
N VAL A 57 6.28 3.78 6.14
CA VAL A 57 6.13 5.22 5.93
C VAL A 57 6.93 5.62 4.70
N CYS A 58 6.26 6.15 3.69
CA CYS A 58 6.87 6.77 2.53
C CYS A 58 6.93 8.30 2.72
N ARG A 59 8.02 8.94 2.28
CA ARG A 59 8.09 10.42 2.23
C ARG A 59 8.03 10.92 0.79
N SER A 60 7.11 11.86 0.51
CA SER A 60 7.00 12.50 -0.80
C SER A 60 8.25 13.35 -1.14
N LEU A 61 8.56 13.49 -2.44
CA LEU A 61 9.79 14.14 -2.92
C LEU A 61 9.81 15.64 -2.64
N ILE A 62 8.69 16.32 -2.87
CA ILE A 62 8.62 17.78 -2.90
C ILE A 62 8.25 18.34 -1.52
N PHE A 63 7.29 17.72 -0.84
CA PHE A 63 6.76 18.25 0.43
C PHE A 63 7.16 17.44 1.67
N ARG A 64 7.84 16.29 1.49
CA ARG A 64 8.33 15.39 2.56
C ARG A 64 7.28 14.96 3.59
N PHE A 65 5.99 15.13 3.30
CA PHE A 65 4.92 14.65 4.17
C PHE A 65 5.00 13.13 4.32
N PRO A 66 4.86 12.61 5.54
CA PRO A 66 4.82 11.17 5.78
C PRO A 66 3.46 10.61 5.35
N ASP A 67 3.51 9.67 4.41
CA ASP A 67 2.37 8.87 3.98
C ASP A 67 2.57 7.43 4.50
N ASP A 68 1.53 6.82 5.05
CA ASP A 68 1.53 5.39 5.34
C ASP A 68 1.19 4.62 4.05
N LEU A 69 1.91 3.54 3.78
CA LEU A 69 1.60 2.54 2.78
C LEU A 69 1.44 1.18 3.48
N GLU A 70 0.28 0.57 3.31
CA GLU A 70 -0.11 -0.69 3.95
C GLU A 70 -0.55 -1.69 2.88
N ILE A 71 -0.09 -2.94 3.02
CA ILE A 71 -0.48 -4.07 2.19
C ILE A 71 -0.93 -5.18 3.14
N LEU A 72 -2.15 -5.68 2.95
CA LEU A 72 -2.75 -6.72 3.78
C LEU A 72 -3.29 -7.83 2.88
N LYS A 73 -2.92 -9.07 3.20
CA LYS A 73 -3.43 -10.29 2.60
C LYS A 73 -4.48 -10.91 3.54
N ILE A 74 -5.67 -11.20 3.00
CA ILE A 74 -6.78 -11.83 3.74
C ILE A 74 -7.45 -12.86 2.82
N GLY A 75 -7.24 -14.14 3.08
CA GLY A 75 -7.71 -15.20 2.17
C GLY A 75 -7.12 -15.00 0.78
N LYS A 76 -7.95 -14.97 -0.27
CA LYS A 76 -7.53 -14.72 -1.66
C LYS A 76 -7.41 -13.23 -2.03
N LYS A 77 -7.68 -12.33 -1.07
CA LYS A 77 -7.74 -10.90 -1.31
C LYS A 77 -6.47 -10.20 -0.85
N ILE A 78 -6.01 -9.24 -1.65
CA ILE A 78 -5.02 -8.25 -1.21
C ILE A 78 -5.71 -6.90 -1.12
N GLN A 79 -5.47 -6.20 -0.01
CA GLN A 79 -5.84 -4.82 0.22
C GLN A 79 -4.57 -3.97 0.24
N ILE A 80 -4.61 -2.82 -0.42
CA ILE A 80 -3.54 -1.82 -0.43
C ILE A 80 -4.16 -0.50 0.01
N LYS A 81 -3.55 0.15 1.00
CA LYS A 81 -3.92 1.49 1.43
C LYS A 81 -2.70 2.40 1.38
N SER A 82 -2.86 3.57 0.78
CA SER A 82 -1.86 4.64 0.83
C SER A 82 -2.54 5.91 1.32
N ALA A 83 -2.07 6.49 2.41
CA ALA A 83 -2.74 7.62 3.04
C ALA A 83 -1.76 8.60 3.70
N SER A 84 -1.98 9.90 3.52
CA SER A 84 -1.23 10.92 4.26
C SER A 84 -1.64 10.95 5.73
N ARG A 85 -0.67 11.12 6.65
CA ARG A 85 -0.96 11.24 8.09
C ARG A 85 -1.65 12.56 8.46
N TYR A 86 -1.40 13.60 7.67
CA TYR A 86 -1.88 14.95 7.93
C TYR A 86 -2.26 15.65 6.62
N GLY A 87 -3.04 16.72 6.73
CA GLY A 87 -3.41 17.58 5.60
C GLY A 87 -4.71 17.20 4.91
N GLY A 88 -5.31 18.16 4.19
CA GLY A 88 -6.60 18.00 3.52
C GLY A 88 -6.52 17.33 2.14
N GLY A 89 -5.36 17.31 1.49
CA GLY A 89 -5.15 16.71 0.17
C GLY A 89 -3.68 16.46 -0.13
N ASP A 90 -3.40 15.54 -1.06
CA ASP A 90 -2.04 15.08 -1.40
C ASP A 90 -1.64 15.29 -2.87
N LEU A 91 -2.47 15.99 -3.65
CA LEU A 91 -2.31 16.19 -5.10
C LEU A 91 -2.21 14.89 -5.91
N GLY A 92 -2.85 13.81 -5.44
CA GLY A 92 -2.86 12.51 -6.10
C GLY A 92 -1.59 11.68 -5.89
N VAL A 93 -0.71 12.07 -4.95
CA VAL A 93 0.52 11.33 -4.65
C VAL A 93 0.24 9.90 -4.20
N ASN A 94 -0.74 9.69 -3.31
CA ASN A 94 -1.10 8.35 -2.85
C ASN A 94 -1.70 7.49 -3.97
N GLY A 95 -2.54 8.08 -4.82
CA GLY A 95 -3.08 7.38 -6.01
C GLY A 95 -1.99 7.00 -7.00
N THR A 96 -1.06 7.92 -7.27
CA THR A 96 0.10 7.64 -8.13
C THR A 96 0.97 6.51 -7.56
N ARG A 97 1.14 6.45 -6.24
CA ARG A 97 1.90 5.37 -5.57
C ARG A 97 1.24 4.01 -5.76
N VAL A 98 -0.06 3.91 -5.50
CA VAL A 98 -0.82 2.67 -5.69
C VAL A 98 -0.81 2.26 -7.17
N GLY A 99 -1.02 3.20 -8.10
CA GLY A 99 -0.93 2.91 -9.54
C GLY A 99 0.43 2.34 -9.95
N LYS A 100 1.53 2.94 -9.49
CA LYS A 100 2.89 2.43 -9.78
C LYS A 100 3.14 1.02 -9.24
N LEU A 101 2.62 0.71 -8.06
CA LEU A 101 2.70 -0.65 -7.49
C LEU A 101 2.00 -1.65 -8.40
N LEU A 102 0.77 -1.36 -8.81
CA LEU A 102 -0.02 -2.26 -9.66
C LEU A 102 0.58 -2.42 -11.05
N THR A 103 1.05 -1.33 -11.68
CA THR A 103 1.74 -1.40 -12.98
C THR A 103 3.05 -2.21 -12.88
N ALA A 104 3.80 -2.09 -11.80
CA ALA A 104 5.01 -2.89 -11.60
C ALA A 104 4.68 -4.38 -11.41
N LEU A 105 3.61 -4.70 -10.67
CA LEU A 105 3.12 -6.07 -10.52
C LEU A 105 2.70 -6.68 -11.86
N GLU A 106 1.95 -5.93 -12.68
CA GLU A 106 1.55 -6.38 -14.02
C GLU A 106 2.75 -6.67 -14.90
N LYS A 107 3.77 -5.81 -14.89
CA LYS A 107 5.02 -6.00 -15.64
C LYS A 107 5.83 -7.22 -15.19
N LEU A 108 5.79 -7.57 -13.91
CA LEU A 108 6.47 -8.78 -13.41
C LEU A 108 5.78 -10.09 -13.84
N ASN A 109 4.50 -10.01 -14.20
CA ASN A 109 3.67 -11.15 -14.58
C ASN A 109 3.36 -11.19 -16.08
N SER A 110 3.90 -10.25 -16.87
CA SER A 110 3.84 -10.20 -18.33
C SER A 110 5.05 -10.91 -18.93
#